data_AF-A0A0Q0DTL2-F1
#
_entry.id   AF-A0A0Q0DTL2-F1
#
_cell.length_a   1.000
_cell.length_b   1.000
_cell.length_c   1.000
_cell.angle_alpha   90.00
_cell.angle_beta   90.00
_cell.angle_gamma   90.00
#
_symmetry.space_group_name_H-M   'P 1'
#
loop_
_entity.id
_entity.type
_entity.pdbx_description
1 polymer ?
#
loop_
_entity_poly.entity_id
_entity_poly.type
_entity_poly.pdbx_seq_one_letter_code
_entity_poly.pdbx_strand_id
1 'polypeptide(L)'
;FYAVPSVCTTENARAKPIQYMKAIYAAFAARLDADVDYHGGPVAKTPGHPWWETTEFHSHVYELGELASAVELTVKPWATGPKLDQVSHSRHCILFEQLRYFAYSIVNRERELGSFESFMRSLDAYAYNHNSFLKQGFSENLPLSSIRATVKSVGRWTWDRYTGDRRCHRGAMQLDGSLSLTERQSLAARRTHELRHKATESKIRAACRQLQDQGKALVRSAIAAL
;
A
#
# COMPACT_ATOMS: atom_id res chain seq x y z
N PHE A 1 10.03 3.06 -33.68
CA PHE A 1 9.36 3.80 -32.58
C PHE A 1 8.18 2.96 -32.09
N TYR A 2 7.87 2.96 -30.79
CA TYR A 2 6.66 2.30 -30.24
C TYR A 2 5.99 3.26 -29.25
N ALA A 3 4.68 3.10 -29.06
CA ALA A 3 3.90 3.91 -28.14
C ALA A 3 3.07 3.01 -27.22
N VAL A 4 2.93 3.45 -25.96
CA VAL A 4 2.07 2.84 -24.94
C VAL A 4 1.17 3.96 -24.40
N PRO A 5 -0.14 3.75 -24.20
CA PRO A 5 -1.02 4.76 -23.60
C PRO A 5 -0.49 5.25 -22.26
N SER A 6 -0.54 6.56 -22.04
CA SER A 6 -0.06 7.15 -20.78
C SER A 6 -0.97 6.75 -19.61
N VAL A 7 -0.37 6.25 -18.53
CA VAL A 7 -1.06 6.08 -17.25
C VAL A 7 -0.87 7.32 -16.40
N CYS A 8 -1.97 7.88 -15.87
CA CYS A 8 -1.88 9.00 -14.94
C CYS A 8 -1.11 8.56 -13.68
N THR A 9 -0.01 9.26 -13.37
CA THR A 9 0.88 8.98 -12.22
C THR A 9 0.86 10.09 -11.17
N THR A 10 -0.08 11.03 -11.26
CA THR A 10 -0.24 12.12 -10.29
C THR A 10 -0.65 11.60 -8.91
N GLU A 11 -0.55 12.44 -7.88
CA GLU A 11 -0.91 12.09 -6.50
C GLU A 11 -2.37 11.62 -6.35
N ASN A 12 -3.27 12.12 -7.21
CA ASN A 12 -4.69 11.76 -7.23
C ASN A 12 -5.01 10.55 -8.12
N ALA A 13 -4.00 9.93 -8.73
CA ALA A 13 -4.21 8.81 -9.63
C ALA A 13 -4.61 7.53 -8.89
N ARG A 14 -5.32 6.65 -9.60
CA ARG A 14 -5.70 5.34 -9.06
C ARG A 14 -4.47 4.45 -8.96
N ALA A 15 -4.24 3.89 -7.78
CA ALA A 15 -3.10 3.01 -7.52
C ALA A 15 -3.07 1.74 -8.39
N LYS A 16 -4.24 1.15 -8.70
CA LYS A 16 -4.34 -0.11 -9.45
C LYS A 16 -3.76 -0.03 -10.88
N PRO A 17 -4.15 0.93 -11.74
CA PRO A 17 -3.50 1.11 -13.04
C PRO A 17 -1.99 1.32 -12.98
N ILE A 18 -1.50 2.12 -12.02
CA ILE A 18 -0.06 2.36 -11.84
C ILE A 18 0.67 1.07 -11.49
N GLN A 19 0.11 0.28 -10.57
CA GLN A 19 0.68 -1.02 -10.18
C GLN A 19 0.68 -2.01 -11.35
N TYR A 20 -0.39 -2.05 -12.14
CA TYR A 20 -0.50 -2.90 -13.31
C TYR A 20 0.54 -2.55 -14.37
N MET A 21 0.68 -1.27 -14.71
CA MET A 21 1.74 -0.79 -15.60
C MET A 21 3.12 -1.16 -15.07
N LYS A 22 3.44 -0.86 -13.79
CA LYS A 22 4.73 -1.21 -13.20
C LYS A 22 5.03 -2.70 -13.22
N ALA A 23 4.03 -3.56 -13.01
CA ALA A 23 4.19 -5.01 -13.08
C ALA A 23 4.53 -5.48 -14.49
N ILE A 24 3.87 -4.93 -15.51
CA ILE A 24 4.17 -5.24 -16.92
C ILE A 24 5.60 -4.84 -17.25
N TYR A 25 6.00 -3.59 -16.95
CA TYR A 25 7.35 -3.11 -17.21
C TYR A 25 8.42 -3.94 -16.49
N ALA A 26 8.19 -4.32 -15.22
CA ALA A 26 9.11 -5.18 -14.48
C ALA A 26 9.20 -6.59 -15.09
N ALA A 27 8.10 -7.16 -15.55
CA ALA A 27 8.08 -8.47 -16.20
C ALA A 27 8.81 -8.45 -17.55
N PHE A 28 8.68 -7.37 -18.33
CA PHE A 28 9.47 -7.18 -19.55
C PHE A 28 10.95 -6.96 -19.25
N ALA A 29 11.30 -6.16 -18.24
CA ALA A 29 12.69 -5.97 -17.86
C ALA A 29 13.35 -7.30 -17.49
N ALA A 30 12.66 -8.13 -16.70
CA ALA A 30 13.12 -9.48 -16.38
C ALA A 30 13.21 -10.40 -17.61
N ARG A 31 12.21 -10.36 -18.51
CA ARG A 31 12.18 -11.19 -19.72
C ARG A 31 13.30 -10.83 -20.71
N LEU A 32 13.65 -9.55 -20.80
CA LEU A 32 14.63 -9.02 -21.74
C LEU A 32 16.03 -8.90 -21.15
N ASP A 33 16.25 -9.32 -19.91
CA ASP A 33 17.48 -9.09 -19.15
C ASP A 33 17.93 -7.62 -19.18
N ALA A 34 16.95 -6.72 -19.07
CA ALA A 34 17.17 -5.28 -19.11
C ALA A 34 17.62 -4.76 -17.74
N ASP A 35 18.32 -3.63 -17.75
CA ASP A 35 18.68 -2.92 -16.52
C ASP A 35 17.41 -2.50 -15.74
N VAL A 36 17.26 -3.07 -14.55
CA VAL A 36 16.11 -2.84 -13.67
C VAL A 36 16.11 -1.44 -13.05
N ASP A 37 17.29 -0.82 -12.95
CA ASP A 37 17.47 0.54 -12.41
C ASP A 37 17.32 1.60 -13.50
N TYR A 38 17.15 1.18 -14.77
CA TYR A 38 16.79 2.06 -15.87
C TYR A 38 15.33 2.52 -15.74
N HIS A 39 15.11 3.52 -14.90
CA HIS A 39 13.83 4.20 -14.73
C HIS A 39 13.74 5.37 -15.70
N GLY A 40 13.33 5.06 -16.94
CA GLY A 40 13.43 5.94 -18.10
C GLY A 40 13.23 7.45 -17.89
N GLY A 41 14.17 8.21 -18.44
CA GLY A 41 14.07 9.62 -18.83
C GLY A 41 15.45 10.19 -19.17
N PRO A 42 15.61 11.28 -19.94
CA PRO A 42 14.95 11.75 -21.16
C PRO A 42 15.79 11.43 -22.42
N VAL A 43 16.56 10.34 -22.43
CA VAL A 43 17.46 10.01 -23.56
C VAL A 43 16.72 9.23 -24.65
N ALA A 44 15.55 9.73 -25.05
CA ALA A 44 14.92 9.28 -26.29
C ALA A 44 15.27 10.30 -27.37
N LYS A 45 16.00 9.87 -28.40
CA LYS A 45 16.21 10.68 -29.59
C LYS A 45 14.85 11.08 -30.16
N THR A 46 14.67 12.36 -30.52
CA THR A 46 13.46 12.82 -31.19
C THR A 46 13.36 12.13 -32.56
N PRO A 47 12.41 11.20 -32.77
CA PRO A 47 12.43 10.34 -33.96
C PRO A 47 12.39 11.10 -35.29
N GLY A 48 11.84 12.31 -35.32
CA GLY A 48 11.77 13.17 -36.52
C GLY A 48 12.94 14.15 -36.72
N HIS A 49 14.03 14.06 -35.95
CA HIS A 49 15.14 15.00 -36.10
C HIS A 49 16.03 14.62 -37.31
N PRO A 50 16.47 15.56 -38.17
CA PRO A 50 17.24 15.26 -39.40
C PRO A 50 18.57 14.53 -39.20
N TRP A 51 19.11 14.53 -37.98
CA TRP A 51 20.37 13.83 -37.65
C TRP A 51 20.19 12.33 -37.37
N TRP A 52 18.96 11.84 -37.28
CA TRP A 52 18.68 10.44 -36.97
C TRP A 52 18.04 9.72 -38.15
N GLU A 53 18.55 8.54 -38.45
CA GLU A 53 17.86 7.58 -39.30
C GLU A 53 16.87 6.80 -38.42
N THR A 54 15.58 7.02 -38.65
CA THR A 54 14.51 6.42 -37.85
C THR A 54 13.77 5.38 -38.67
N THR A 55 13.79 4.13 -38.20
CA THR A 55 12.98 3.06 -38.76
C THR A 55 11.71 2.86 -37.94
N GLU A 56 10.55 2.93 -38.60
CA GLU A 56 9.26 2.61 -38.02
C GLU A 56 8.89 1.15 -38.31
N PHE A 57 8.80 0.32 -37.27
CA PHE A 57 8.44 -1.10 -37.42
C PHE A 57 6.92 -1.29 -37.46
N HIS A 58 6.15 -0.44 -36.77
CA HIS A 58 4.69 -0.43 -36.81
C HIS A 58 4.15 0.95 -36.33
N SER A 59 2.90 1.25 -36.70
CA SER A 59 2.15 2.42 -36.22
C SER A 59 1.20 2.12 -35.05
N HIS A 60 1.16 0.86 -34.61
CA HIS A 60 0.27 0.39 -33.53
C HIS A 60 0.68 0.91 -32.15
N VAL A 61 -0.30 1.30 -31.33
CA VAL A 61 -0.12 1.70 -29.94
C VAL A 61 -0.46 0.51 -29.06
N TYR A 62 0.50 0.06 -28.26
CA TYR A 62 0.33 -1.14 -27.43
C TYR A 62 -0.49 -0.84 -26.17
N GLU A 63 -1.66 -1.44 -26.07
CA GLU A 63 -2.45 -1.41 -24.84
C GLU A 63 -1.75 -2.19 -23.72
N LEU A 64 -1.93 -1.78 -22.46
CA LEU A 64 -1.31 -2.50 -21.33
C LEU A 64 -1.77 -3.96 -21.25
N GLY A 65 -3.03 -4.23 -21.60
CA GLY A 65 -3.56 -5.59 -21.65
C GLY A 65 -2.90 -6.46 -22.72
N GLU A 66 -2.54 -5.86 -23.85
CA GLU A 66 -1.82 -6.54 -24.94
C GLU A 66 -0.40 -6.89 -24.49
N LEU A 67 0.32 -5.93 -23.91
CA LEU A 67 1.66 -6.16 -23.36
C LEU A 67 1.66 -7.24 -22.28
N ALA A 68 0.67 -7.20 -21.39
CA ALA A 68 0.51 -8.21 -20.34
C ALA A 68 0.29 -9.62 -20.88
N SER A 69 -0.29 -9.78 -22.08
CA SER A 69 -0.48 -11.12 -22.68
C SER A 69 0.84 -11.79 -23.08
N ALA A 70 1.91 -11.02 -23.27
CA ALA A 70 3.22 -11.51 -23.69
C ALA A 70 4.16 -11.85 -22.51
N VAL A 71 3.77 -11.55 -21.27
CA VAL A 71 4.61 -11.74 -20.08
C VAL A 71 3.83 -12.31 -18.90
N GLU A 72 4.49 -13.11 -18.08
CA GLU A 72 3.88 -13.59 -16.84
C GLU A 72 4.02 -12.54 -15.73
N LEU A 73 2.88 -12.04 -15.24
CA LEU A 73 2.85 -11.04 -14.18
C LEU A 73 2.99 -11.70 -12.81
N THR A 74 4.15 -11.55 -12.20
CA THR A 74 4.35 -11.98 -10.82
C THR A 74 3.82 -10.93 -9.85
N VAL A 75 2.84 -11.31 -9.04
CA VAL A 75 2.39 -10.49 -7.91
C VAL A 75 3.39 -10.69 -6.79
N LYS A 76 4.24 -9.69 -6.54
CA LYS A 76 5.08 -9.72 -5.34
C LYS A 76 4.14 -9.73 -4.12
N PRO A 77 4.32 -10.68 -3.18
CA PRO A 77 3.57 -10.67 -1.92
C PRO A 77 3.72 -9.30 -1.27
N TRP A 78 2.69 -8.88 -0.53
CA TRP A 78 2.76 -7.61 0.21
C TRP A 78 3.96 -7.69 1.17
N ALA A 79 5.04 -6.98 0.82
CA ALA A 79 6.27 -7.03 1.57
C ALA A 79 6.01 -6.49 2.98
N THR A 80 6.18 -7.37 3.98
CA THR A 80 6.05 -7.01 5.38
C THR A 80 7.46 -6.80 5.93
N GLY A 81 7.93 -5.56 5.97
CA GLY A 81 9.23 -5.22 6.54
C GLY A 81 9.94 -4.05 5.85
N PRO A 82 11.09 -3.63 6.41
CA PRO A 82 11.92 -2.58 5.83
C PRO A 82 12.47 -2.98 4.46
N LYS A 83 12.38 -2.07 3.49
CA LYS A 83 12.86 -2.29 2.12
C LYS A 83 14.31 -1.85 1.99
N LEU A 84 15.20 -2.54 2.71
CA LEU A 84 16.60 -2.13 2.83
C LEU A 84 17.33 -2.12 1.48
N ASP A 85 16.98 -3.04 0.58
CA ASP A 85 17.57 -3.17 -0.75
C ASP A 85 17.41 -1.88 -1.57
N GLN A 86 16.24 -1.23 -1.46
CA GLN A 86 15.91 0.01 -2.19
C GLN A 86 16.67 1.24 -1.67
N VAL A 87 17.14 1.18 -0.43
CA VAL A 87 17.82 2.28 0.26
C VAL A 87 19.28 1.98 0.57
N SER A 88 19.80 0.87 0.04
CA SER A 88 21.12 0.32 0.35
C SER A 88 22.29 1.29 0.09
N HIS A 89 22.09 2.29 -0.75
CA HIS A 89 23.09 3.32 -1.06
C HIS A 89 23.22 4.42 0.01
N SER A 90 22.27 4.54 0.95
CA SER A 90 22.20 5.67 1.88
C SER A 90 22.11 5.21 3.34
N ARG A 91 23.15 5.50 4.12
CA ARG A 91 23.22 5.27 5.58
C ARG A 91 22.02 5.87 6.31
N HIS A 92 21.62 7.08 5.92
CA HIS A 92 20.46 7.76 6.50
C HIS A 92 19.16 7.05 6.19
N CYS A 93 18.95 6.65 4.93
CA CYS A 93 17.73 5.96 4.51
C CYS A 93 17.64 4.56 5.13
N ILE A 94 18.77 3.84 5.23
CA ILE A 94 18.85 2.55 5.92
C ILE A 94 18.45 2.71 7.40
N LEU A 95 19.09 3.64 8.12
CA LEU A 95 18.78 3.86 9.54
C LEU A 95 17.31 4.24 9.74
N PHE A 96 16.79 5.14 8.90
CA PHE A 96 15.40 5.57 8.94
C PHE A 96 14.42 4.40 8.73
N GLU A 97 14.65 3.58 7.70
CA GLU A 97 13.83 2.40 7.40
C GLU A 97 13.84 1.39 8.55
N GLN A 98 15.01 1.06 9.08
CA GLN A 98 15.11 0.14 10.23
C GLN A 98 14.40 0.72 11.45
N LEU A 99 14.67 1.99 11.77
CA LEU A 99 14.16 2.64 12.97
C LEU A 99 12.64 2.81 12.94
N ARG A 100 12.05 3.16 11.79
CA ARG A 100 10.59 3.34 11.71
C ARG A 100 9.84 2.02 11.93
N TYR A 101 10.33 0.91 11.37
CA TYR A 101 9.70 -0.40 11.60
C TYR A 101 9.86 -0.87 13.04
N PHE A 102 11.01 -0.61 13.66
CA PHE A 102 11.19 -0.85 15.09
C PHE A 102 10.21 -0.01 15.92
N ALA A 103 10.11 1.29 15.64
CA ALA A 103 9.18 2.19 16.30
C ALA A 103 7.73 1.71 16.20
N TYR A 104 7.29 1.31 15.01
CA TYR A 104 5.95 0.76 14.78
C TYR A 104 5.67 -0.51 15.60
N SER A 105 6.71 -1.31 15.86
CA SER A 105 6.56 -2.56 16.60
C SER A 105 6.37 -2.37 18.10
N ILE A 106 6.86 -1.27 18.67
CA ILE A 106 6.85 -1.02 20.12
C ILE A 106 5.88 0.08 20.55
N VAL A 107 5.50 1.01 19.65
CA VAL A 107 4.76 2.23 20.02
C VAL A 107 3.45 1.95 20.75
N ASN A 108 2.66 0.96 20.34
CA ASN A 108 1.40 0.65 21.01
C ASN A 108 1.63 0.13 22.44
N ARG A 109 2.62 -0.75 22.62
CA ARG A 109 3.02 -1.23 23.95
C ARG A 109 3.52 -0.08 24.83
N GLU A 110 4.34 0.81 24.30
CA GLU A 110 4.85 1.95 25.08
C GLU A 110 3.76 2.98 25.40
N ARG A 111 2.73 3.14 24.56
CA ARG A 111 1.55 3.97 24.88
C ARG A 111 0.68 3.35 25.98
N GLU A 112 0.58 2.01 26.01
CA GLU A 112 -0.23 1.28 26.98
C GLU A 112 0.47 1.13 28.34
N LEU A 113 1.78 0.84 28.34
CA LEU A 113 2.53 0.42 29.54
C LEU A 113 3.66 1.38 29.92
N GLY A 114 4.03 2.31 29.04
CA GLY A 114 5.21 3.15 29.18
C GLY A 114 4.90 4.64 29.06
N SER A 115 5.87 5.39 28.54
CA SER A 115 5.75 6.82 28.29
C SER A 115 6.44 7.20 26.98
N PHE A 116 6.22 8.43 26.53
CA PHE A 116 6.94 8.96 25.38
C PHE A 116 8.47 8.96 25.63
N GLU A 117 8.91 9.17 26.87
CA GLU A 117 10.33 9.17 27.21
C GLU A 117 10.94 7.76 27.13
N SER A 118 10.25 6.72 27.65
CA SER A 118 10.72 5.33 27.55
C SER A 118 10.77 4.84 26.10
N PHE A 119 9.78 5.25 25.30
CA PHE A 119 9.75 5.02 23.87
C PHE A 119 10.95 5.66 23.16
N MET A 120 11.18 6.96 23.38
CA MET A 120 12.31 7.69 22.79
C MET A 120 13.65 7.08 23.18
N ARG A 121 13.83 6.70 24.46
CA ARG A 121 15.05 6.02 24.94
C ARG A 121 15.28 4.69 24.24
N SER A 122 14.21 3.92 24.00
CA SER A 122 14.28 2.66 23.25
C SER A 122 14.69 2.88 21.80
N LEU A 123 14.15 3.93 21.14
CA LEU A 123 14.53 4.31 19.79
C LEU A 123 15.99 4.77 19.69
N ASP A 124 16.44 5.59 20.64
CA ASP A 124 17.84 6.01 20.73
C ASP A 124 18.74 4.78 20.83
N ALA A 125 18.52 3.92 21.83
CA ALA A 125 19.32 2.71 22.02
C ALA A 125 19.37 1.83 20.76
N TYR A 126 18.22 1.65 20.09
CA TYR A 126 18.15 0.92 18.84
C TYR A 126 19.00 1.59 17.74
N ALA A 127 18.86 2.90 17.54
CA ALA A 127 19.55 3.64 16.50
C ALA A 127 21.07 3.71 16.73
N TYR A 128 21.51 3.88 17.98
CA TYR A 128 22.94 3.81 18.34
C TYR A 128 23.54 2.44 18.02
N ASN A 129 22.85 1.35 18.38
CA ASN A 129 23.32 -0.01 18.12
C ASN A 129 23.35 -0.35 16.62
N HIS A 130 22.41 0.20 15.84
CA HIS A 130 22.36 -0.01 14.39
C HIS A 130 23.24 0.96 13.60
N ASN A 131 23.89 1.93 14.25
CA ASN A 131 24.90 2.80 13.63
C ASN A 131 26.26 2.10 13.49
N SER A 132 26.26 0.94 12.82
CA SER A 132 27.45 0.11 12.57
C SER A 132 27.81 0.04 11.08
N PHE A 133 27.57 1.13 10.35
CA PHE A 133 27.78 1.23 8.90
C PHE A 133 29.21 0.94 8.44
N LEU A 134 30.22 1.26 9.25
CA LEU A 134 31.62 0.86 8.99
C LEU A 134 31.74 -0.66 8.81
N LYS A 135 31.06 -1.44 9.65
CA LYS A 135 31.05 -2.91 9.57
C LYS A 135 30.22 -3.43 8.37
N GLN A 136 29.36 -2.58 7.82
CA GLN A 136 28.50 -2.88 6.68
C GLN A 136 29.12 -2.43 5.34
N GLY A 137 30.38 -1.99 5.34
CA GLY A 137 31.12 -1.61 4.13
C GLY A 137 31.04 -0.13 3.75
N PHE A 138 30.44 0.72 4.58
CA PHE A 138 30.50 2.17 4.38
C PHE A 138 31.82 2.77 4.89
N SER A 139 32.17 3.95 4.38
CA SER A 139 33.37 4.68 4.76
C SER A 139 33.38 5.14 6.23
N GLU A 140 32.22 5.41 6.80
CA GLU A 140 32.10 5.90 8.18
C GLU A 140 30.67 5.68 8.75
N ASN A 141 30.57 5.65 10.07
CA ASN A 141 29.30 5.66 10.78
C ASN A 141 28.64 7.04 10.74
N LEU A 142 27.32 7.11 10.95
CA LEU A 142 26.63 8.39 11.06
C LEU A 142 27.06 9.12 12.34
N PRO A 143 27.20 10.46 12.30
CA PRO A 143 27.46 11.24 13.49
C PRO A 143 26.25 11.22 14.43
N LEU A 144 26.50 11.40 15.73
CA LEU A 144 25.45 11.31 16.76
C LEU A 144 24.32 12.33 16.56
N SER A 145 24.63 13.50 16.00
CA SER A 145 23.63 14.52 15.66
C SER A 145 22.62 14.00 14.63
N SER A 146 23.09 13.30 13.59
CA SER A 146 22.24 12.69 12.57
C SER A 146 21.37 11.57 13.12
N ILE A 147 21.91 10.75 14.03
CA ILE A 147 21.14 9.71 14.73
C ILE A 147 20.02 10.35 15.53
N ARG A 148 20.34 11.32 16.39
CA ARG A 148 19.36 12.03 17.24
C ARG A 148 18.29 12.73 16.41
N ALA A 149 18.65 13.34 15.28
CA ALA A 149 17.69 13.96 14.38
C ALA A 149 16.72 12.92 13.79
N THR A 150 17.23 11.77 13.36
CA THR A 150 16.43 10.67 12.81
C THR A 150 15.49 10.08 13.88
N VAL A 151 16.01 9.83 15.08
CA VAL A 151 15.23 9.35 16.23
C VAL A 151 14.13 10.33 16.61
N LYS A 152 14.43 11.63 16.70
CA LYS A 152 13.43 12.67 16.99
C LYS A 152 12.34 12.73 15.94
N SER A 153 12.69 12.64 14.65
CA SER A 153 11.73 12.65 13.54
C SER A 153 10.81 11.43 13.60
N VAL A 154 11.39 10.22 13.62
CA VAL A 154 10.64 8.97 13.63
C VAL A 154 9.80 8.86 14.90
N GLY A 155 10.38 9.17 16.06
CA GLY A 155 9.73 9.04 17.36
C GLY A 155 8.51 9.94 17.48
N ARG A 156 8.64 11.24 17.18
CA ARG A 156 7.50 12.17 17.24
C ARG A 156 6.38 11.76 16.28
N TRP A 157 6.71 11.53 15.02
CA TRP A 157 5.69 11.16 14.03
C TRP A 157 5.00 9.85 14.41
N THR A 158 5.77 8.85 14.87
CA THR A 158 5.20 7.55 15.26
C THR A 158 4.32 7.70 16.49
N TRP A 159 4.74 8.46 17.49
CA TRP A 159 3.96 8.65 18.71
C TRP A 159 2.66 9.44 18.48
N ASP A 160 2.67 10.42 17.59
CA ASP A 160 1.50 11.31 17.40
C ASP A 160 0.56 10.84 16.28
N ARG A 161 1.10 10.20 15.23
CA ARG A 161 0.35 9.93 13.98
C ARG A 161 0.18 8.46 13.64
N TYR A 162 1.06 7.58 14.12
CA TYR A 162 0.98 6.18 13.74
C TYR A 162 -0.09 5.45 14.55
N THR A 163 -1.08 4.91 13.84
CA THR A 163 -2.19 4.11 14.38
C THR A 163 -2.16 2.66 13.90
N GLY A 164 -1.07 2.27 13.22
CA GLY A 164 -0.93 0.90 12.74
C GLY A 164 -0.87 -0.07 13.91
N ASP A 165 -1.68 -1.12 13.83
CA ASP A 165 -1.65 -2.22 14.78
C ASP A 165 -1.27 -3.50 14.03
N ARG A 166 -0.43 -4.34 14.66
CA ARG A 166 -0.23 -5.72 14.19
C ARG A 166 -1.50 -6.55 14.35
N ARG A 167 -2.50 -6.06 15.10
CA ARG A 167 -3.88 -6.54 14.98
C ARG A 167 -4.34 -6.25 13.57
N CYS A 168 -4.11 -7.22 12.68
CA CYS A 168 -4.86 -7.32 11.45
C CYS A 168 -6.34 -7.12 11.82
N HIS A 169 -7.03 -6.20 11.15
CA HIS A 169 -8.48 -6.12 11.28
C HIS A 169 -9.04 -7.50 10.88
N ARG A 170 -9.27 -8.39 11.84
CA ARG A 170 -9.74 -9.78 11.64
C ARG A 170 -11.23 -9.81 11.23
N GLY A 171 -11.64 -8.81 10.48
CA GLY A 171 -13.03 -8.46 10.23
C GLY A 171 -13.73 -7.96 11.49
N ALA A 172 -14.93 -7.45 11.30
CA ALA A 172 -15.75 -6.91 12.37
C ALA A 172 -16.21 -7.98 13.39
N MET A 173 -15.92 -9.26 13.19
CA MET A 173 -16.33 -10.38 14.05
C MET A 173 -15.23 -10.89 14.98
N GLN A 174 -13.98 -10.45 14.80
CA GLN A 174 -12.83 -10.92 15.59
C GLN A 174 -12.80 -12.44 15.80
N LEU A 175 -13.10 -13.21 14.74
CA LEU A 175 -13.19 -14.67 14.80
C LEU A 175 -11.86 -15.30 15.21
N ASP A 176 -11.94 -16.45 15.88
CA ASP A 176 -10.76 -17.22 16.28
C ASP A 176 -9.90 -17.58 15.05
N GLY A 177 -8.59 -17.41 15.20
CA GLY A 177 -7.61 -17.71 14.17
C GLY A 177 -7.38 -19.20 13.95
N SER A 178 -7.79 -20.05 14.89
CA SER A 178 -7.72 -21.52 14.76
C SER A 178 -8.71 -22.07 13.71
N LEU A 179 -9.78 -21.33 13.42
CA LEU A 179 -10.82 -21.73 12.47
C LEU A 179 -10.30 -21.69 11.02
N SER A 180 -10.77 -22.66 10.23
CA SER A 180 -10.46 -22.69 8.80
C SER A 180 -10.95 -21.44 8.08
N LEU A 181 -10.34 -21.12 6.93
CA LEU A 181 -10.76 -19.97 6.13
C LEU A 181 -12.23 -20.07 5.72
N THR A 182 -12.67 -21.26 5.32
CA THR A 182 -14.04 -21.56 4.88
C THR A 182 -15.06 -21.31 5.99
N GLU A 183 -14.78 -21.77 7.21
CA GLU A 183 -15.67 -21.55 8.36
C GLU A 183 -15.77 -20.07 8.71
N ARG A 184 -14.64 -19.35 8.73
CA ARG A 184 -14.62 -17.91 8.99
C ARG A 184 -15.42 -17.13 7.94
N GLN A 185 -15.31 -17.52 6.67
CA GLN A 185 -16.10 -16.93 5.58
C GLN A 185 -17.60 -17.21 5.72
N SER A 186 -17.97 -18.45 6.10
CA SER A 186 -19.37 -18.83 6.34
C SER A 186 -19.99 -18.02 7.49
N LEU A 187 -19.30 -17.90 8.62
CA LEU A 187 -19.75 -17.09 9.77
C LEU A 187 -19.90 -15.61 9.41
N ALA A 188 -18.94 -15.06 8.67
CA ALA A 188 -18.99 -13.69 8.17
C ALA A 188 -20.17 -13.46 7.21
N ALA A 189 -20.42 -14.41 6.31
CA ALA A 189 -21.55 -14.36 5.37
C ALA A 189 -22.89 -14.36 6.13
N ARG A 190 -23.04 -15.24 7.13
CA ARG A 190 -24.24 -15.32 7.97
C ARG A 190 -24.53 -13.99 8.67
N ARG A 191 -23.54 -13.42 9.36
CA ARG A 191 -23.70 -12.10 10.01
C ARG A 191 -24.09 -11.02 9.00
N THR A 192 -23.42 -10.98 7.85
CA THR A 192 -23.67 -9.96 6.81
C THR A 192 -25.07 -10.12 6.21
N HIS A 193 -25.57 -11.35 6.10
CA HIS A 193 -26.95 -11.63 5.70
C HIS A 193 -27.96 -11.16 6.75
N GLU A 194 -27.74 -11.48 8.04
CA GLU A 194 -28.61 -11.02 9.13
C GLU A 194 -28.67 -9.49 9.24
N LEU A 195 -27.53 -8.81 9.11
CA LEU A 195 -27.49 -7.33 9.11
C LEU A 195 -28.24 -6.74 7.91
N ARG A 196 -28.03 -7.29 6.71
CA ARG A 196 -28.78 -6.88 5.52
C ARG A 196 -30.28 -7.11 5.69
N HIS A 197 -30.67 -8.25 6.25
CA HIS A 197 -32.07 -8.57 6.49
C HIS A 197 -32.71 -7.59 7.48
N LYS A 198 -32.04 -7.29 8.62
CA LYS A 198 -32.51 -6.31 9.60
C LYS A 198 -32.61 -4.90 9.01
N ALA A 199 -31.65 -4.49 8.18
CA ALA A 199 -31.66 -3.21 7.52
C ALA A 199 -32.83 -3.09 6.52
N THR A 200 -33.05 -4.12 5.70
CA THR A 200 -34.19 -4.20 4.78
C THR A 200 -35.51 -4.17 5.53
N GLU A 201 -35.63 -4.95 6.61
CA GLU A 201 -36.83 -4.97 7.44
C GLU A 201 -37.12 -3.59 8.05
N SER A 202 -36.08 -2.91 8.53
CA SER A 202 -36.21 -1.55 9.11
C SER A 202 -36.70 -0.55 8.06
N LYS A 203 -36.19 -0.63 6.82
CA LYS A 203 -36.65 0.20 5.69
C LYS A 203 -38.11 -0.09 5.35
N ILE A 204 -38.50 -1.36 5.23
CA ILE A 204 -39.89 -1.75 4.97
C ILE A 204 -40.81 -1.21 6.07
N ARG A 205 -40.44 -1.39 7.35
CA ARG A 205 -41.22 -0.87 8.49
C ARG A 205 -41.33 0.66 8.49
N ALA A 206 -40.31 1.37 8.01
CA ALA A 206 -40.34 2.83 7.88
C ALA A 206 -41.28 3.26 6.73
N ALA A 207 -41.16 2.63 5.56
CA ALA A 207 -42.03 2.86 4.41
C ALA A 207 -43.51 2.59 4.75
N CYS A 208 -43.82 1.50 5.47
CA CYS A 208 -45.18 1.21 5.93
C CYS A 208 -45.73 2.31 6.84
N ARG A 209 -44.94 2.79 7.82
CA ARG A 209 -45.35 3.89 8.71
C ARG A 209 -45.64 5.17 7.91
N GLN A 210 -44.76 5.51 6.98
CA GLN A 210 -44.95 6.68 6.13
C GLN A 210 -46.22 6.60 5.26
N LEU A 211 -46.58 5.42 4.74
CA LEU A 211 -47.82 5.23 3.99
C LEU A 211 -49.06 5.32 4.88
N GLN A 212 -48.99 4.79 6.10
CA GLN A 212 -50.07 4.90 7.09
C GLN A 212 -50.32 6.36 7.49
N ASP A 213 -49.26 7.12 7.75
CA ASP A 213 -49.35 8.56 8.09
C ASP A 213 -49.97 9.37 6.93
N GLN A 214 -49.79 8.93 5.68
CA GLN A 214 -50.39 9.52 4.49
C GLN A 214 -51.82 9.01 4.19
N GLY A 215 -52.35 8.08 4.99
CA GLY A 215 -53.66 7.45 4.75
C GLY A 215 -53.71 6.57 3.49
N LYS A 216 -52.56 6.13 2.96
CA LYS A 216 -52.46 5.32 1.74
C LYS A 216 -52.48 3.83 2.06
N ALA A 217 -53.00 3.04 1.11
CA ALA A 217 -53.04 1.58 1.24
C ALA A 217 -51.63 0.97 1.22
N LEU A 218 -51.41 -0.03 2.09
CA LEU A 218 -50.17 -0.79 2.20
C LEU A 218 -50.05 -1.85 1.10
N VAL A 219 -49.81 -1.41 -0.13
CA VAL A 219 -49.54 -2.29 -1.27
C VAL A 219 -48.04 -2.41 -1.54
N ARG A 220 -47.59 -3.59 -1.97
CA ARG A 220 -46.18 -3.91 -2.20
C ARG A 220 -45.49 -2.93 -3.15
N SER A 221 -46.20 -2.45 -4.18
CA SER A 221 -45.70 -1.45 -5.13
C SER A 221 -45.48 -0.08 -4.49
N ALA A 222 -46.35 0.34 -3.56
CA ALA A 222 -46.21 1.60 -2.83
C ALA A 222 -45.06 1.55 -1.80
N ILE A 223 -44.88 0.41 -1.14
CA ILE A 223 -43.75 0.19 -0.21
C ILE A 223 -42.42 0.20 -0.97
N ALA A 224 -42.37 -0.39 -2.16
CA ALA A 224 -41.16 -0.43 -2.98
C ALA A 224 -40.79 0.92 -3.61
N ALA A 225 -41.71 1.87 -3.67
CA ALA A 225 -41.49 3.22 -4.22
C ALA A 225 -40.92 4.22 -3.20
N LEU A 226 -40.83 3.84 -1.93
CA LEU A 226 -40.29 4.62 -0.81
C LEU A 226 -38.94 4.04 -0.36
#